data_AF-D6KCR6-F1
#
_entry.id   AF-D6KCR6-F1
#
_cell.length_a   1.000
_cell.length_b   1.000
_cell.length_c   1.000
_cell.angle_alpha   90.00
_cell.angle_beta   90.00
_cell.angle_gamma   90.00
#
_symmetry.space_group_name_H-M   'P 1'
#
loop_
_entity.id
_entity.type
_entity.pdbx_description
1 polymer ?
#
loop_
_entity_poly.entity_id
_entity_poly.type
_entity_poly.pdbx_seq_one_letter_code
_entity_poly.pdbx_strand_id
1 'polypeptide(L)'
;MHSVDRERPKAGERTSGTTRRTQPPTTMNTAWVRHLQRVADTTTAPPTAAGQETAAADRTGQRAKGAEAIARLSLSIEQHTVQSKIKKNVFAPGTWWPEQWMAAGPARLRKTLDRRVMRGEVFNDQELADIRHLSEVNAQWLEEVGIGTYEQAEKYTEGRFDDWLRLPSGKRVLTATLAVRANHPAVREAGRDTPISPDYTLGRFMLTQTPATSPEEKRDLERERDEQIRATAVDTLYPAGIAPERLHPDGIPETAPAKGKGKSTAADFAGQDARAREMLTKVLLILQHGLKLYDPEAGAHVADYEKDVIRALAHGGRVNIRIPALSSASAPAYSLPQFLGVTQDDRTNTRAGDVVDRGFATHRTSIGANKEGKPGTFKEKGGPLASLTNVVSVGADRPDLWGQNISGGGLGSRDWNGDVVLPDGSHGHMLLVHHRPTTKKDGSLQIGIETLAPHAVSPVGYQHDFRSTEATANPESVLHGHKGDKVGSGGLGKNERLVELGELGKKHASGDWRAFLDDIKKQWDAALAETEDGSRERRALYEGLVGPRRPGP
;
A
#
# COMPACT_ATOMS: atom_id res chain seq x y z
N MET A 1 -59.92 -4.75 36.18
CA MET A 1 -60.27 -4.15 37.48
C MET A 1 -59.01 -3.51 38.06
N HIS A 2 -59.14 -2.24 38.45
CA HIS A 2 -58.17 -1.35 39.09
C HIS A 2 -56.99 -0.79 38.26
N SER A 3 -57.25 0.42 37.76
CA SER A 3 -56.30 1.49 37.44
C SER A 3 -55.61 2.03 38.69
N VAL A 4 -54.38 2.55 38.57
CA VAL A 4 -54.03 3.89 39.10
C VAL A 4 -52.97 4.56 38.21
N ASP A 5 -53.36 5.73 37.70
CA ASP A 5 -52.64 6.95 37.30
C ASP A 5 -51.21 7.18 37.85
N ARG A 6 -50.24 7.54 36.97
CA ARG A 6 -49.81 8.91 36.55
C ARG A 6 -49.05 9.68 37.63
N GLU A 7 -47.80 10.06 37.33
CA GLU A 7 -47.33 11.44 37.51
C GLU A 7 -46.01 11.73 36.77
N ARG A 8 -46.00 12.83 36.02
CA ARG A 8 -44.80 13.58 35.60
C ARG A 8 -44.73 14.85 36.46
N PRO A 9 -43.52 15.31 36.80
CA PRO A 9 -43.20 16.74 36.66
C PRO A 9 -41.87 16.92 35.92
N LYS A 10 -41.80 17.71 34.84
CA LYS A 10 -41.63 19.18 34.73
C LYS A 10 -40.24 19.70 35.14
N ALA A 11 -39.80 20.66 34.33
CA ALA A 11 -38.44 21.14 34.17
C ALA A 11 -38.06 22.27 35.15
N GLY A 12 -36.76 22.34 35.44
CA GLY A 12 -35.99 23.57 35.59
C GLY A 12 -35.91 24.16 37.00
N GLU A 13 -34.73 24.04 37.63
CA GLU A 13 -34.17 25.16 38.40
C GLU A 13 -32.65 25.08 38.51
N ARG A 14 -32.03 26.25 38.44
CA ARG A 14 -30.59 26.51 38.50
C ARG A 14 -30.10 26.39 39.94
N THR A 15 -28.95 25.75 40.13
CA THR A 15 -28.04 26.09 41.24
C THR A 15 -26.61 26.21 40.75
N SER A 16 -26.05 27.36 41.09
CA SER A 16 -24.72 27.88 40.82
C SER A 16 -23.65 27.14 41.63
N GLY A 17 -22.48 26.96 41.02
CA GLY A 17 -21.19 27.04 41.72
C GLY A 17 -20.59 25.75 42.28
N THR A 18 -19.65 25.13 41.55
CA THR A 18 -18.26 24.96 42.03
C THR A 18 -17.35 24.53 40.88
N THR A 19 -16.30 25.33 40.62
CA THR A 19 -15.20 24.99 39.72
C THR A 19 -14.33 23.91 40.36
N ARG A 20 -14.36 22.67 39.83
CA ARG A 20 -13.38 21.64 40.16
C ARG A 20 -12.62 21.20 38.92
N ARG A 21 -11.42 21.75 38.79
CA ARG A 21 -10.38 21.39 37.82
C ARG A 21 -9.92 19.96 38.11
N THR A 22 -10.30 19.01 37.28
CA THR A 22 -9.79 17.63 37.32
C THR A 22 -8.64 17.50 36.32
N GLN A 23 -7.42 17.45 36.84
CA GLN A 23 -6.25 16.96 36.11
C GLN A 23 -6.38 15.44 35.93
N PRO A 24 -6.04 14.87 34.77
CA PRO A 24 -5.88 13.42 34.64
C PRO A 24 -4.59 12.96 35.34
N PRO A 25 -4.58 11.81 36.02
CA PRO A 25 -3.41 11.31 36.72
C PRO A 25 -2.34 10.82 35.72
N THR A 26 -1.18 11.47 35.72
CA THR A 26 0.06 10.96 35.15
C THR A 26 0.86 10.22 36.22
N THR A 27 0.64 8.93 36.36
CA THR A 27 1.66 8.00 36.89
C THR A 27 1.45 6.62 36.29
N MET A 28 2.44 6.16 35.50
CA MET A 28 2.52 4.76 35.08
C MET A 28 2.65 3.88 36.32
N ASN A 29 1.82 2.84 36.37
CA ASN A 29 1.69 1.93 37.49
C ASN A 29 3.02 1.19 37.77
N THR A 30 3.59 1.42 38.96
CA THR A 30 4.84 0.86 39.49
C THR A 30 4.87 -0.68 39.49
N ALA A 31 3.69 -1.32 39.43
CA ALA A 31 3.56 -2.77 39.29
C ALA A 31 4.06 -3.30 37.93
N TRP A 32 3.94 -2.52 36.86
CA TRP A 32 4.36 -2.91 35.51
C TRP A 32 5.88 -2.87 35.36
N VAL A 33 6.54 -1.89 36.00
CA VAL A 33 8.01 -1.80 36.05
C VAL A 33 8.62 -2.97 36.83
N ARG A 34 8.00 -3.39 37.95
CA ARG A 34 8.45 -4.55 38.73
C ARG A 34 8.20 -5.90 38.05
N HIS A 35 7.28 -5.97 37.09
CA HIS A 35 7.09 -7.16 36.26
C HIS A 35 8.20 -7.27 35.22
N LEU A 36 8.58 -6.15 34.57
CA LEU A 36 9.67 -6.12 33.60
C LEU A 36 11.05 -6.45 34.21
N GLN A 37 11.32 -6.00 35.44
CA GLN A 37 12.56 -6.36 36.13
C GLN A 37 12.64 -7.86 36.45
N ARG A 38 11.52 -8.50 36.80
CA ARG A 38 11.48 -9.96 37.05
C ARG A 38 11.66 -10.82 35.79
N VAL A 39 11.26 -10.31 34.63
CA VAL A 39 11.47 -10.99 33.33
C VAL A 39 12.91 -10.85 32.84
N ALA A 40 13.64 -9.82 33.28
CA ALA A 40 15.06 -9.65 32.97
C ALA A 40 15.98 -10.58 33.81
N ASP A 41 15.56 -10.93 35.03
CA ASP A 41 16.39 -11.73 35.96
C ASP A 41 16.22 -13.26 35.82
N THR A 42 15.38 -13.74 34.90
CA THR A 42 15.20 -15.18 34.62
C THR A 42 15.83 -15.58 33.29
N THR A 43 17.15 -15.47 33.21
CA THR A 43 17.96 -16.21 32.22
C THR A 43 18.90 -17.14 32.97
N THR A 44 18.49 -18.41 33.06
CA THR A 44 19.20 -19.53 33.65
C THR A 44 20.60 -19.72 33.04
N ALA A 45 21.59 -19.92 33.91
CA ALA A 45 22.97 -20.22 33.57
C ALA A 45 23.11 -21.55 32.79
N PRO A 46 24.04 -21.67 31.83
CA PRO A 46 24.37 -22.95 31.20
C PRO A 46 25.39 -23.75 32.03
N PRO A 47 25.36 -25.09 31.98
CA PRO A 47 26.36 -25.93 32.63
C PRO A 47 27.69 -25.96 31.84
N THR A 48 28.74 -26.04 32.65
CA THR A 48 30.18 -26.32 32.46
C THR A 48 30.72 -26.80 31.10
N ALA A 49 31.89 -26.23 30.80
CA ALA A 49 32.73 -26.38 29.63
C ALA A 49 33.50 -27.70 29.54
N ALA A 50 33.53 -28.28 28.33
CA ALA A 50 34.62 -29.07 27.77
C ALA A 50 34.39 -29.19 26.25
N GLY A 51 34.79 -28.16 25.48
CA GLY A 51 34.62 -28.14 24.02
C GLY A 51 34.60 -26.75 23.36
N GLN A 52 34.65 -25.66 24.15
CA GLN A 52 34.54 -24.28 23.62
C GLN A 52 35.86 -23.62 23.20
N GLU A 53 37.03 -24.16 23.56
CA GLU A 53 38.31 -23.49 23.24
C GLU A 53 38.70 -23.59 21.77
N THR A 54 38.39 -24.69 21.08
CA THR A 54 38.65 -24.83 19.64
C THR A 54 37.67 -24.00 18.80
N ALA A 55 36.38 -23.94 19.17
CA ALA A 55 35.38 -23.13 18.47
C ALA A 55 35.56 -21.61 18.68
N ALA A 56 36.11 -21.18 19.81
CA ALA A 56 36.37 -19.76 20.08
C ALA A 56 37.60 -19.25 19.30
N ALA A 57 38.64 -20.06 19.17
CA ALA A 57 39.84 -19.76 18.39
C ALA A 57 39.60 -19.77 16.86
N ASP A 58 38.76 -20.67 16.36
CA ASP A 58 38.34 -20.67 14.96
C ASP A 58 37.46 -19.46 14.62
N ARG A 59 36.59 -19.02 15.54
CA ARG A 59 35.76 -17.82 15.37
C ARG A 59 36.56 -16.52 15.37
N THR A 60 37.64 -16.42 16.15
CA THR A 60 38.53 -15.26 16.12
C THR A 60 39.44 -15.27 14.88
N GLY A 61 39.92 -16.45 14.45
CA GLY A 61 40.70 -16.63 13.23
C GLY A 61 39.93 -16.38 11.94
N GLN A 62 38.66 -16.81 11.85
CA GLN A 62 37.78 -16.49 10.71
C GLN A 62 37.37 -15.01 10.69
N ARG A 63 37.16 -14.36 11.84
CA ARG A 63 36.90 -12.91 11.91
C ARG A 63 38.08 -12.04 11.44
N ALA A 64 39.30 -12.56 11.45
CA ALA A 64 40.48 -11.84 10.94
C ALA A 64 40.59 -11.87 9.40
N LYS A 65 40.00 -12.88 8.73
CA LYS A 65 40.04 -12.98 7.26
C LYS A 65 39.08 -12.00 6.62
N GLY A 66 39.59 -11.18 5.69
CA GLY A 66 38.82 -10.13 5.03
C GLY A 66 38.53 -8.91 5.92
N ALA A 67 39.29 -8.69 7.00
CA ALA A 67 39.05 -7.59 7.95
C ALA A 67 38.98 -6.21 7.28
N GLU A 68 39.83 -5.93 6.28
CA GLU A 68 39.78 -4.68 5.52
C GLU A 68 38.49 -4.54 4.70
N ALA A 69 38.07 -5.60 4.01
CA ALA A 69 36.82 -5.64 3.26
C ALA A 69 35.61 -5.47 4.20
N ILE A 70 35.63 -6.12 5.37
CA ILE A 70 34.63 -5.94 6.43
C ILE A 70 34.59 -4.47 6.88
N ALA A 71 35.75 -3.85 7.13
CA ALA A 71 35.81 -2.46 7.59
C ALA A 71 35.27 -1.49 6.52
N ARG A 72 35.68 -1.64 5.26
CA ARG A 72 35.19 -0.83 4.14
C ARG A 72 33.69 -1.00 3.93
N LEU A 73 33.22 -2.24 3.84
CA LEU A 73 31.81 -2.55 3.62
C LEU A 73 30.94 -2.06 4.79
N SER A 74 31.39 -2.24 6.04
CA SER A 74 30.67 -1.75 7.22
C SER A 74 30.49 -0.23 7.19
N LEU A 75 31.55 0.50 6.87
CA LEU A 75 31.51 1.97 6.75
C LEU A 75 30.59 2.40 5.61
N SER A 76 30.72 1.74 4.46
CA SER A 76 29.91 2.04 3.27
C SER A 76 28.41 1.80 3.51
N ILE A 77 28.05 0.72 4.20
CA ILE A 77 26.65 0.42 4.57
C ILE A 77 26.04 1.56 5.40
N GLU A 78 26.79 2.15 6.32
CA GLU A 78 26.30 3.29 7.12
C GLU A 78 26.13 4.56 6.29
N GLN A 79 27.07 4.83 5.37
CA GLN A 79 27.09 6.04 4.54
C GLN A 79 25.96 6.07 3.50
N HIS A 80 25.62 4.94 2.90
CA HIS A 80 24.65 4.87 1.79
C HIS A 80 23.20 4.63 2.27
N THR A 81 22.88 5.06 3.50
CA THR A 81 21.49 5.15 3.99
C THR A 81 20.93 6.55 3.76
N VAL A 82 19.94 6.69 2.87
CA VAL A 82 19.34 8.00 2.53
C VAL A 82 18.49 8.58 3.67
N GLN A 83 17.80 7.74 4.46
CA GLN A 83 17.01 8.21 5.60
C GLN A 83 17.82 8.26 6.87
N SER A 84 17.88 9.38 7.58
CA SER A 84 18.54 9.51 8.89
C SER A 84 17.73 8.98 10.09
N LYS A 85 16.41 8.75 9.94
CA LYS A 85 15.51 8.29 11.02
C LYS A 85 14.38 7.37 10.51
N ILE A 86 14.12 6.26 11.20
CA ILE A 86 12.93 5.40 11.01
C ILE A 86 11.75 5.97 11.83
N LYS A 87 10.54 6.00 11.26
CA LYS A 87 9.30 6.27 12.03
C LYS A 87 9.06 5.13 13.03
N LYS A 88 9.04 5.43 14.33
CA LYS A 88 8.84 4.44 15.40
C LYS A 88 7.47 3.74 15.27
N ASN A 89 7.45 2.41 15.18
CA ASN A 89 6.22 1.60 15.25
C ASN A 89 6.01 1.08 16.68
N VAL A 90 5.13 1.72 17.46
CA VAL A 90 4.85 1.40 18.88
C VAL A 90 4.33 -0.03 19.11
N PHE A 91 3.94 -0.77 18.07
CA PHE A 91 3.38 -2.12 18.17
C PHE A 91 4.31 -3.24 17.68
N ALA A 92 5.55 -2.92 17.31
CA ALA A 92 6.59 -3.90 16.98
C ALA A 92 7.75 -3.83 18.00
N PRO A 93 7.61 -4.41 19.20
CA PRO A 93 8.65 -4.40 20.24
C PRO A 93 10.00 -4.88 19.68
N GLY A 94 11.08 -4.15 19.94
CA GLY A 94 12.43 -4.47 19.43
C GLY A 94 12.90 -3.62 18.24
N THR A 95 11.99 -2.97 17.50
CA THR A 95 12.35 -2.07 16.38
C THR A 95 12.79 -0.67 16.83
N TRP A 96 12.65 -0.34 18.11
CA TRP A 96 12.65 1.05 18.62
C TRP A 96 14.01 1.62 19.05
N TRP A 97 15.01 0.75 19.22
CA TRP A 97 16.33 1.17 19.69
C TRP A 97 17.05 2.01 18.60
N PRO A 98 17.42 3.27 18.85
CA PRO A 98 18.26 4.01 17.92
C PRO A 98 19.56 3.24 17.64
N GLU A 99 19.98 3.11 16.37
CA GLU A 99 21.22 2.38 15.99
C GLU A 99 22.46 2.91 16.72
N GLN A 100 22.48 4.21 16.97
CA GLN A 100 23.48 4.91 17.79
C GLN A 100 23.59 4.39 19.23
N TRP A 101 22.64 3.60 19.72
CA TRP A 101 22.68 2.95 21.04
C TRP A 101 23.07 1.47 20.96
N MET A 102 23.30 0.94 19.76
CA MET A 102 23.78 -0.42 19.53
C MET A 102 25.31 -0.44 19.43
N ALA A 103 25.94 -1.46 20.00
CA ALA A 103 27.36 -1.69 19.82
C ALA A 103 27.70 -1.88 18.34
N ALA A 104 28.86 -1.39 17.91
CA ALA A 104 29.37 -1.63 16.57
C ALA A 104 29.53 -3.14 16.33
N GLY A 105 29.04 -3.63 15.20
CA GLY A 105 29.07 -5.05 14.86
C GLY A 105 27.88 -5.49 14.00
N PRO A 106 27.74 -6.81 13.74
CA PRO A 106 26.78 -7.34 12.78
C PRO A 106 25.32 -6.95 13.04
N ALA A 107 24.89 -6.94 14.30
CA ALA A 107 23.52 -6.57 14.66
C ALA A 107 23.17 -5.11 14.33
N ARG A 108 24.12 -4.17 14.49
CA ARG A 108 23.93 -2.77 14.13
C ARG A 108 23.87 -2.62 12.61
N LEU A 109 24.78 -3.28 11.87
CA LEU A 109 24.79 -3.26 10.41
C LEU A 109 23.50 -3.83 9.81
N ARG A 110 22.99 -4.93 10.37
CA ARG A 110 21.69 -5.50 9.95
C ARG A 110 20.56 -4.49 10.07
N LYS A 111 20.54 -3.71 11.16
CA LYS A 111 19.54 -2.65 11.36
C LYS A 111 19.72 -1.49 10.38
N THR A 112 20.97 -1.10 10.09
CA THR A 112 21.27 -0.12 9.05
C THR A 112 20.79 -0.60 7.67
N LEU A 113 20.92 -1.89 7.37
CA LEU A 113 20.40 -2.49 6.14
C LEU A 113 18.85 -2.49 6.09
N ASP A 114 18.17 -2.62 7.23
CA ASP A 114 16.71 -2.43 7.31
C ASP A 114 16.30 -0.99 6.91
N ARG A 115 17.15 0.01 7.16
CA ARG A 115 16.94 1.37 6.62
C ARG A 115 17.26 1.43 5.13
N ARG A 116 18.39 0.83 4.73
CA ARG A 116 18.87 0.87 3.34
C ARG A 116 17.86 0.25 2.38
N VAL A 117 17.26 -0.88 2.72
CA VAL A 117 16.25 -1.52 1.85
C VAL A 117 14.98 -0.68 1.63
N MET A 118 14.68 0.27 2.54
CA MET A 118 13.46 1.06 2.44
C MET A 118 13.58 2.26 1.50
N ARG A 119 14.75 2.92 1.45
CA ARG A 119 15.03 4.13 0.63
C ARG A 119 16.51 4.38 0.32
N GLY A 120 17.39 3.47 0.70
CA GLY A 120 18.84 3.61 0.50
C GLY A 120 19.29 3.20 -0.90
N GLU A 121 20.59 3.22 -1.10
CA GLU A 121 21.21 2.97 -2.40
C GLU A 121 21.44 1.47 -2.63
N VAL A 122 21.50 1.03 -3.89
CA VAL A 122 22.00 -0.32 -4.23
C VAL A 122 23.46 -0.47 -3.83
N PHE A 123 24.00 -1.69 -3.78
CA PHE A 123 25.44 -1.86 -3.53
C PHE A 123 26.26 -1.34 -4.72
N ASN A 124 27.24 -0.50 -4.44
CA ASN A 124 28.15 0.03 -5.47
C ASN A 124 29.22 -1.02 -5.88
N ASP A 125 30.05 -0.69 -6.88
CA ASP A 125 31.07 -1.61 -7.40
C ASP A 125 32.06 -2.10 -6.33
N GLN A 126 32.52 -1.21 -5.45
CA GLN A 126 33.45 -1.56 -4.38
C GLN A 126 32.78 -2.47 -3.35
N GLU A 127 31.53 -2.18 -2.98
CA GLU A 127 30.75 -3.02 -2.07
C GLU A 127 30.52 -4.42 -2.65
N LEU A 128 30.20 -4.52 -3.95
CA LEU A 128 30.04 -5.83 -4.59
C LEU A 128 31.37 -6.60 -4.69
N ALA A 129 32.48 -5.92 -4.95
CA ALA A 129 33.81 -6.55 -4.93
C ALA A 129 34.15 -7.08 -3.53
N ASP A 130 33.89 -6.28 -2.48
CA ASP A 130 34.08 -6.69 -1.08
C ASP A 130 33.15 -7.86 -0.72
N ILE A 131 31.88 -7.86 -1.15
CA ILE A 131 30.93 -8.97 -0.93
C ILE A 131 31.38 -10.25 -1.65
N ARG A 132 31.85 -10.15 -2.90
CA ARG A 132 32.40 -11.31 -3.64
C ARG A 132 33.61 -11.89 -2.92
N HIS A 133 34.57 -11.05 -2.55
CA HIS A 133 35.74 -11.49 -1.81
C HIS A 133 35.37 -12.15 -0.47
N LEU A 134 34.47 -11.53 0.30
CA LEU A 134 34.00 -12.06 1.58
C LEU A 134 33.16 -13.35 1.41
N SER A 135 32.52 -13.58 0.26
CA SER A 135 31.84 -14.84 -0.02
C SER A 135 32.81 -16.02 -0.03
N GLU A 136 34.05 -15.80 -0.46
CA GLU A 136 35.11 -16.82 -0.48
C GLU A 136 35.82 -16.95 0.87
N VAL A 137 36.16 -15.83 1.51
CA VAL A 137 37.07 -15.83 2.67
C VAL A 137 36.36 -15.73 4.02
N ASN A 138 35.10 -15.27 4.06
CA ASN A 138 34.35 -15.04 5.29
C ASN A 138 32.81 -15.00 5.10
N ALA A 139 32.25 -16.05 4.47
CA ALA A 139 30.81 -16.15 4.22
C ALA A 139 29.96 -16.08 5.50
N GLN A 140 30.49 -16.58 6.62
CA GLN A 140 29.78 -16.54 7.91
C GLN A 140 29.50 -15.11 8.35
N TRP A 141 30.43 -14.18 8.19
CA TRP A 141 30.19 -12.78 8.57
C TRP A 141 29.08 -12.15 7.70
N LEU A 142 29.05 -12.45 6.39
CA LEU A 142 27.98 -11.98 5.50
C LEU A 142 26.61 -12.51 5.93
N GLU A 143 26.53 -13.76 6.38
CA GLU A 143 25.31 -14.36 6.92
C GLU A 143 24.89 -13.69 8.25
N GLU A 144 25.84 -13.45 9.16
CA GLU A 144 25.59 -12.77 10.44
C GLU A 144 25.02 -11.35 10.26
N VAL A 145 25.51 -10.61 9.26
CA VAL A 145 25.02 -9.27 8.90
C VAL A 145 23.70 -9.34 8.11
N GLY A 146 23.35 -10.50 7.55
CA GLY A 146 22.15 -10.72 6.77
C GLY A 146 22.25 -10.23 5.33
N ILE A 147 23.46 -10.26 4.73
CA ILE A 147 23.69 -10.03 3.30
C ILE A 147 23.66 -11.37 2.54
N GLY A 148 24.20 -12.43 3.15
CA GLY A 148 24.45 -13.71 2.47
C GLY A 148 25.57 -13.61 1.42
N THR A 149 25.88 -14.70 0.74
CA THR A 149 26.94 -14.72 -0.29
C THR A 149 26.43 -14.18 -1.63
N TYR A 150 27.38 -13.83 -2.50
CA TYR A 150 27.12 -13.38 -3.87
C TYR A 150 26.38 -14.45 -4.68
N GLU A 151 26.88 -15.69 -4.66
CA GLU A 151 26.34 -16.83 -5.43
C GLU A 151 24.93 -17.18 -4.97
N GLN A 152 24.69 -17.12 -3.66
CA GLN A 152 23.34 -17.32 -3.13
C GLN A 152 22.38 -16.24 -3.62
N ALA A 153 22.85 -15.01 -3.87
CA ALA A 153 21.97 -13.91 -4.30
C ALA A 153 21.68 -14.03 -5.80
N GLU A 154 22.72 -14.31 -6.59
CA GLU A 154 22.60 -14.63 -8.01
C GLU A 154 21.62 -15.78 -8.24
N LYS A 155 21.81 -16.91 -7.57
CA LYS A 155 20.89 -18.06 -7.65
C LYS A 155 19.44 -17.71 -7.26
N TYR A 156 19.25 -16.78 -6.34
CA TYR A 156 17.89 -16.38 -5.93
C TYR A 156 17.18 -15.57 -7.03
N THR A 157 17.91 -14.77 -7.83
CA THR A 157 17.32 -14.01 -8.95
C THR A 157 16.70 -14.89 -10.04
N GLU A 158 17.10 -16.16 -10.11
CA GLU A 158 16.59 -17.16 -11.07
C GLU A 158 15.39 -17.95 -10.52
N GLY A 159 15.07 -17.80 -9.23
CA GLY A 159 14.12 -18.62 -8.51
C GLY A 159 12.75 -17.99 -8.31
N ARG A 160 11.99 -18.58 -7.38
CA ARG A 160 10.70 -18.04 -6.91
C ARG A 160 10.90 -17.06 -5.77
N PHE A 161 9.99 -16.09 -5.66
CA PHE A 161 10.01 -15.00 -4.70
C PHE A 161 9.06 -15.21 -3.52
N ASP A 162 8.55 -16.44 -3.30
CA ASP A 162 7.53 -16.76 -2.28
C ASP A 162 7.90 -16.31 -0.85
N ASP A 163 9.19 -16.17 -0.56
CA ASP A 163 9.72 -15.75 0.73
C ASP A 163 10.46 -14.40 0.69
N TRP A 164 10.35 -13.65 -0.41
CA TRP A 164 11.08 -12.40 -0.65
C TRP A 164 11.06 -11.46 0.55
N LEU A 165 9.89 -11.15 1.11
CA LEU A 165 9.76 -10.23 2.24
C LEU A 165 10.14 -10.84 3.60
N ARG A 166 10.48 -12.13 3.64
CA ARG A 166 11.05 -12.81 4.81
C ARG A 166 12.58 -12.84 4.77
N LEU A 167 13.19 -12.58 3.60
CA LEU A 167 14.63 -12.49 3.49
C LEU A 167 15.19 -11.34 4.34
N PRO A 168 16.40 -11.52 4.90
CA PRO A 168 17.14 -10.41 5.49
C PRO A 168 17.25 -9.21 4.54
N SER A 169 17.18 -7.99 5.08
CA SER A 169 17.21 -6.77 4.27
C SER A 169 18.48 -6.62 3.45
N GLY A 170 19.65 -7.00 3.98
CA GLY A 170 20.90 -7.01 3.23
C GLY A 170 20.86 -7.93 2.00
N LYS A 171 20.29 -9.13 2.18
CA LYS A 171 20.09 -10.09 1.10
C LYS A 171 19.20 -9.56 0.00
N ARG A 172 18.10 -8.88 0.36
CA ARG A 172 17.22 -8.21 -0.60
C ARG A 172 17.94 -7.10 -1.36
N VAL A 173 18.72 -6.26 -0.67
CA VAL A 173 19.51 -5.21 -1.31
C VAL A 173 20.53 -5.81 -2.28
N LEU A 174 21.23 -6.89 -1.90
CA LEU A 174 22.18 -7.57 -2.78
C LEU A 174 21.50 -8.13 -4.02
N THR A 175 20.43 -8.91 -3.83
CA THR A 175 19.65 -9.51 -4.92
C THR A 175 19.11 -8.44 -5.87
N ALA A 176 18.53 -7.37 -5.33
CA ALA A 176 18.04 -6.23 -6.11
C ALA A 176 19.15 -5.50 -6.88
N THR A 177 20.34 -5.38 -6.27
CA THR A 177 21.53 -4.81 -6.93
C THR A 177 21.93 -5.64 -8.14
N LEU A 178 21.95 -6.97 -8.01
CA LEU A 178 22.30 -7.86 -9.13
C LEU A 178 21.25 -7.80 -10.24
N ALA A 179 19.97 -7.90 -9.86
CA ALA A 179 18.85 -7.90 -10.80
C ALA A 179 18.79 -6.60 -11.62
N VAL A 180 18.91 -5.43 -10.97
CA VAL A 180 18.85 -4.15 -11.68
C VAL A 180 20.06 -3.92 -12.55
N ARG A 181 21.26 -4.37 -12.16
CA ARG A 181 22.46 -4.25 -13.00
C ARG A 181 22.38 -5.11 -14.26
N ALA A 182 21.87 -6.34 -14.13
CA ALA A 182 21.70 -7.25 -15.26
C ALA A 182 20.63 -6.76 -16.25
N ASN A 183 19.61 -6.04 -15.76
CA ASN A 183 18.46 -5.62 -16.56
C ASN A 183 18.33 -4.11 -16.72
N HIS A 184 19.39 -3.34 -16.41
CA HIS A 184 19.36 -1.89 -16.50
C HIS A 184 19.06 -1.48 -17.96
N PRO A 185 18.21 -0.47 -18.21
CA PRO A 185 17.84 -0.07 -19.58
C PRO A 185 19.03 0.18 -20.51
N ALA A 186 20.17 0.64 -19.97
CA ALA A 186 21.39 0.89 -20.75
C ALA A 186 22.14 -0.37 -21.22
N VAL A 187 21.86 -1.54 -20.64
CA VAL A 187 22.57 -2.80 -20.96
C VAL A 187 21.62 -3.94 -21.33
N ARG A 188 20.32 -3.82 -21.00
CA ARG A 188 19.30 -4.80 -21.36
C ARG A 188 19.22 -4.93 -22.88
N GLU A 189 19.23 -6.16 -23.37
CA GLU A 189 19.09 -6.45 -24.80
C GLU A 189 17.82 -5.82 -25.37
N ALA A 190 17.94 -5.20 -26.54
CA ALA A 190 16.82 -4.57 -27.22
C ALA A 190 15.72 -5.61 -27.52
N GLY A 191 14.47 -5.26 -27.21
CA GLY A 191 13.32 -6.14 -27.40
C GLY A 191 13.04 -7.10 -26.24
N ARG A 192 13.89 -7.16 -25.21
CA ARG A 192 13.52 -7.83 -23.95
C ARG A 192 12.58 -6.96 -23.13
N ASP A 193 11.53 -7.59 -22.60
CA ASP A 193 10.58 -6.95 -21.69
C ASP A 193 11.25 -6.51 -20.39
N THR A 194 10.70 -5.44 -19.81
CA THR A 194 11.08 -4.98 -18.47
C THR A 194 10.67 -6.04 -17.43
N PRO A 195 11.60 -6.53 -16.58
CA PRO A 195 11.25 -7.49 -15.53
C PRO A 195 10.19 -6.93 -14.57
N ILE A 196 9.24 -7.78 -14.17
CA ILE A 196 8.19 -7.48 -13.19
C ILE A 196 8.48 -8.06 -11.80
N SER A 197 9.63 -8.71 -11.63
CA SER A 197 10.02 -9.37 -10.38
C SER A 197 10.40 -8.36 -9.28
N PRO A 198 10.13 -8.69 -8.01
CA PRO A 198 10.25 -7.73 -6.91
C PRO A 198 11.70 -7.34 -6.57
N ASP A 199 12.70 -8.12 -6.99
CA ASP A 199 14.11 -7.76 -6.88
C ASP A 199 14.50 -6.66 -7.87
N TYR A 200 14.10 -6.78 -9.14
CA TYR A 200 14.34 -5.77 -10.16
C TYR A 200 13.61 -4.47 -9.83
N THR A 201 12.31 -4.53 -9.49
CA THR A 201 11.53 -3.33 -9.20
C THR A 201 12.04 -2.60 -7.96
N LEU A 202 12.50 -3.34 -6.93
CA LEU A 202 13.21 -2.76 -5.78
C LEU A 202 14.51 -2.09 -6.20
N GLY A 203 15.35 -2.76 -6.99
CA GLY A 203 16.64 -2.21 -7.43
C GLY A 203 16.46 -0.94 -8.26
N ARG A 204 15.50 -0.93 -9.19
CA ARG A 204 15.12 0.26 -9.96
C ARG A 204 14.66 1.39 -9.03
N PHE A 205 13.79 1.10 -8.07
CA PHE A 205 13.37 2.08 -7.07
C PHE A 205 14.58 2.66 -6.32
N MET A 206 15.48 1.82 -5.83
CA MET A 206 16.68 2.27 -5.10
C MET A 206 17.58 3.18 -5.95
N LEU A 207 17.76 2.88 -7.25
CA LEU A 207 18.50 3.77 -8.16
C LEU A 207 17.80 5.14 -8.32
N THR A 208 16.48 5.19 -8.45
CA THR A 208 15.78 6.49 -8.53
C THR A 208 15.95 7.35 -7.27
N GLN A 209 16.08 6.71 -6.10
CA GLN A 209 16.32 7.41 -4.83
C GLN A 209 17.78 7.77 -4.58
N THR A 210 18.72 7.18 -5.34
CA THR A 210 20.16 7.35 -5.13
C THR A 210 20.60 8.76 -5.53
N PRO A 211 21.24 9.54 -4.64
CA PRO A 211 21.67 10.91 -4.97
C PRO A 211 22.65 10.98 -6.14
N ALA A 212 23.52 9.97 -6.27
CA ALA A 212 24.54 9.90 -7.32
C ALA A 212 24.01 9.56 -8.71
N THR A 213 22.80 8.98 -8.82
CA THR A 213 22.19 8.64 -10.12
C THR A 213 21.87 9.92 -10.89
N SER A 214 22.29 9.95 -12.16
CA SER A 214 22.17 11.16 -12.99
C SER A 214 20.69 11.54 -13.20
N PRO A 215 20.36 12.83 -13.39
CA PRO A 215 18.97 13.24 -13.65
C PRO A 215 18.34 12.59 -14.89
N GLU A 216 19.14 12.30 -15.91
CA GLU A 216 18.68 11.62 -17.14
C GLU A 216 18.33 10.16 -16.87
N GLU A 217 19.24 9.43 -16.23
CA GLU A 217 19.01 8.05 -15.84
C GLU A 217 17.81 7.91 -14.88
N LYS A 218 17.66 8.85 -13.92
CA LYS A 218 16.47 8.89 -13.06
C LYS A 218 15.18 9.01 -13.88
N ARG A 219 15.12 9.95 -14.83
CA ARG A 219 13.94 10.12 -15.71
C ARG A 219 13.65 8.87 -16.53
N ASP A 220 14.67 8.17 -17.00
CA ASP A 220 14.50 6.94 -17.76
C ASP A 220 13.94 5.79 -16.92
N LEU A 221 14.49 5.59 -15.72
CA LEU A 221 14.00 4.59 -14.76
C LEU A 221 12.59 4.92 -14.26
N GLU A 222 12.29 6.21 -14.03
CA GLU A 222 10.94 6.66 -13.64
C GLU A 222 9.92 6.47 -14.78
N ARG A 223 10.31 6.74 -16.03
CA ARG A 223 9.47 6.50 -17.20
C ARG A 223 9.18 5.01 -17.36
N GLU A 224 10.17 4.15 -17.22
CA GLU A 224 9.98 2.70 -17.27
C GLU A 224 9.04 2.22 -16.14
N ARG A 225 9.21 2.73 -14.92
CA ARG A 225 8.29 2.45 -13.81
C ARG A 225 6.86 2.85 -14.13
N ASP A 226 6.67 4.07 -14.63
CA ASP A 226 5.35 4.62 -14.93
C ASP A 226 4.67 3.83 -16.08
N GLU A 227 5.43 3.44 -17.10
CA GLU A 227 4.95 2.58 -18.18
C GLU A 227 4.55 1.18 -17.67
N GLN A 228 5.34 0.58 -16.78
CA GLN A 228 5.01 -0.70 -16.16
C GLN A 228 3.75 -0.62 -15.30
N ILE A 229 3.59 0.45 -14.52
CA ILE A 229 2.36 0.72 -13.75
C ILE A 229 1.16 0.83 -14.70
N ARG A 230 1.29 1.61 -15.79
CA ARG A 230 0.25 1.80 -16.80
C ARG A 230 -0.15 0.47 -17.45
N ALA A 231 0.82 -0.27 -17.97
CA ALA A 231 0.59 -1.53 -18.67
C ALA A 231 -0.12 -2.55 -17.75
N THR A 232 0.34 -2.69 -16.51
CA THR A 232 -0.26 -3.60 -15.53
C THR A 232 -1.70 -3.23 -15.21
N ALA A 233 -2.01 -1.93 -15.11
CA ALA A 233 -3.36 -1.45 -14.90
C ALA A 233 -4.27 -1.67 -16.12
N VAL A 234 -3.75 -1.49 -17.34
CA VAL A 234 -4.49 -1.81 -18.57
C VAL A 234 -4.81 -3.29 -18.62
N ASP A 235 -3.84 -4.16 -18.37
CA ASP A 235 -4.05 -5.61 -18.37
C ASP A 235 -5.03 -6.05 -17.27
N THR A 236 -5.02 -5.36 -16.11
CA THR A 236 -6.02 -5.55 -15.05
C THR A 236 -7.43 -5.20 -15.52
N LEU A 237 -7.61 -4.11 -16.27
CA LEU A 237 -8.92 -3.64 -16.73
C LEU A 237 -9.43 -4.35 -18.00
N TYR A 238 -8.50 -4.86 -18.80
CA TYR A 238 -8.74 -5.42 -20.11
C TYR A 238 -7.91 -6.69 -20.38
N PRO A 239 -8.21 -7.81 -19.68
CA PRO A 239 -7.45 -9.05 -19.83
C PRO A 239 -7.47 -9.63 -21.26
N ALA A 240 -8.51 -9.36 -22.04
CA ALA A 240 -8.60 -9.79 -23.44
C ALA A 240 -7.53 -9.17 -24.35
N GLY A 241 -6.91 -8.06 -23.93
CA GLY A 241 -5.81 -7.41 -24.64
C GLY A 241 -4.41 -7.86 -24.21
N ILE A 242 -4.31 -8.89 -23.37
CA ILE A 242 -3.02 -9.45 -22.92
C ILE A 242 -2.43 -10.33 -24.03
N ALA A 243 -1.13 -10.16 -24.28
CA ALA A 243 -0.44 -10.97 -25.27
C ALA A 243 -0.42 -12.46 -24.86
N PRO A 244 -0.63 -13.42 -25.79
CA PRO A 244 -0.72 -14.85 -25.46
C PRO A 244 0.46 -15.39 -24.65
N GLU A 245 1.67 -14.91 -24.93
CA GLU A 245 2.90 -15.26 -24.22
C GLU A 245 2.95 -14.77 -22.77
N ARG A 246 2.01 -13.93 -22.32
CA ARG A 246 1.89 -13.51 -20.92
C ARG A 246 0.80 -14.26 -20.17
N LEU A 247 -0.04 -15.03 -20.88
CA LEU A 247 -1.05 -15.88 -20.26
C LEU A 247 -0.41 -17.11 -19.62
N HIS A 248 -1.04 -17.61 -18.55
CA HIS A 248 -0.63 -18.87 -17.95
C HIS A 248 -0.99 -20.03 -18.90
N PRO A 249 -0.08 -20.98 -19.16
CA PRO A 249 -0.31 -22.06 -20.14
C PRO A 249 -1.54 -22.91 -19.80
N ASP A 250 -1.80 -23.12 -18.50
CA ASP A 250 -2.96 -23.89 -18.03
C ASP A 250 -4.25 -23.05 -17.90
N GLY A 251 -4.18 -21.74 -18.16
CA GLY A 251 -5.31 -20.82 -18.03
C GLY A 251 -5.81 -20.65 -16.59
N ILE A 252 -7.08 -20.23 -16.46
CA ILE A 252 -7.77 -20.08 -15.17
C ILE A 252 -8.11 -21.48 -14.66
N PRO A 253 -7.77 -21.83 -13.40
CA PRO A 253 -8.07 -23.16 -12.86
C PRO A 253 -9.58 -23.41 -12.80
N GLU A 254 -10.00 -24.60 -13.23
CA GLU A 254 -11.40 -25.04 -13.20
C GLU A 254 -12.01 -24.98 -11.79
N THR A 255 -11.19 -25.33 -10.78
CA THR A 255 -11.55 -25.13 -9.38
C THR A 255 -10.34 -24.72 -8.55
N ALA A 256 -10.53 -23.79 -7.62
CA ALA A 256 -9.51 -23.44 -6.62
C ALA A 256 -10.17 -23.17 -5.26
N PRO A 257 -9.41 -23.24 -4.15
CA PRO A 257 -9.93 -22.92 -2.83
C PRO A 257 -10.47 -21.48 -2.79
N ALA A 258 -11.70 -21.29 -2.33
CA ALA A 258 -12.26 -19.95 -2.08
C ALA A 258 -11.98 -19.51 -0.63
N LYS A 259 -12.08 -18.20 -0.35
CA LYS A 259 -12.20 -17.71 1.04
C LYS A 259 -13.53 -18.23 1.64
N GLY A 260 -13.48 -19.36 2.36
CA GLY A 260 -14.65 -19.99 3.00
C GLY A 260 -14.63 -21.51 2.94
N LYS A 261 -15.78 -22.16 3.23
CA LYS A 261 -15.96 -23.63 3.12
C LYS A 261 -16.35 -24.09 1.71
N GLY A 262 -15.74 -23.54 0.66
CA GLY A 262 -16.10 -23.82 -0.74
C GLY A 262 -14.94 -23.72 -1.71
N LYS A 263 -15.13 -24.25 -2.92
CA LYS A 263 -14.23 -24.04 -4.07
C LYS A 263 -14.85 -22.98 -4.98
N SER A 264 -14.04 -22.05 -5.47
CA SER A 264 -14.42 -21.15 -6.58
C SER A 264 -14.20 -21.88 -7.90
N THR A 265 -15.10 -21.68 -8.85
CA THR A 265 -14.96 -22.16 -10.23
C THR A 265 -14.32 -21.10 -11.14
N ALA A 266 -13.88 -21.49 -12.34
CA ALA A 266 -13.41 -20.53 -13.34
C ALA A 266 -14.46 -19.44 -13.67
N ALA A 267 -15.74 -19.81 -13.74
CA ALA A 267 -16.84 -18.88 -13.95
C ALA A 267 -17.02 -17.90 -12.76
N ASP A 268 -16.80 -18.36 -11.53
CA ASP A 268 -16.83 -17.49 -10.36
C ASP A 268 -15.70 -16.45 -10.43
N PHE A 269 -14.49 -16.87 -10.78
CA PHE A 269 -13.35 -15.96 -10.95
C PHE A 269 -13.61 -14.93 -12.05
N ALA A 270 -14.10 -15.36 -13.21
CA ALA A 270 -14.45 -14.46 -14.30
C ALA A 270 -15.52 -13.44 -13.89
N GLY A 271 -16.54 -13.87 -13.15
CA GLY A 271 -17.59 -12.99 -12.63
C GLY A 271 -17.09 -11.99 -11.58
N GLN A 272 -16.23 -12.43 -10.66
CA GLN A 272 -15.59 -11.56 -9.65
C GLN A 272 -14.69 -10.52 -10.31
N ASP A 273 -13.85 -10.96 -11.24
CA ASP A 273 -12.96 -10.09 -12.01
C ASP A 273 -13.75 -9.05 -12.81
N ALA A 274 -14.80 -9.44 -13.54
CA ALA A 274 -15.61 -8.51 -14.32
C ALA A 274 -16.23 -7.40 -13.46
N ARG A 275 -16.74 -7.72 -12.26
CA ARG A 275 -17.28 -6.73 -11.32
C ARG A 275 -16.18 -5.83 -10.74
N ALA A 276 -15.04 -6.40 -10.42
CA ALA A 276 -13.88 -5.66 -9.92
C ALA A 276 -13.35 -4.66 -10.96
N ARG A 277 -13.26 -5.08 -12.22
CA ARG A 277 -12.86 -4.23 -13.36
C ARG A 277 -13.86 -3.10 -13.60
N GLU A 278 -15.15 -3.39 -13.60
CA GLU A 278 -16.19 -2.37 -13.74
C GLU A 278 -16.11 -1.32 -12.61
N MET A 279 -15.88 -1.75 -11.37
CA MET A 279 -15.68 -0.85 -10.24
C MET A 279 -14.44 0.03 -10.44
N LEU A 280 -13.29 -0.57 -10.81
CA LEU A 280 -12.04 0.16 -11.04
C LEU A 280 -12.16 1.13 -12.23
N THR A 281 -12.83 0.74 -13.31
CA THR A 281 -13.14 1.62 -14.46
C THR A 281 -13.90 2.85 -14.00
N LYS A 282 -14.97 2.69 -13.22
CA LYS A 282 -15.75 3.82 -12.69
C LYS A 282 -14.95 4.70 -11.76
N VAL A 283 -14.08 4.13 -10.93
CA VAL A 283 -13.13 4.89 -10.12
C VAL A 283 -12.23 5.73 -11.01
N LEU A 284 -11.61 5.14 -12.04
CA LEU A 284 -10.70 5.83 -12.94
C LEU A 284 -11.41 6.92 -13.76
N LEU A 285 -12.67 6.72 -14.16
CA LEU A 285 -13.49 7.77 -14.78
C LEU A 285 -13.64 8.97 -13.83
N ILE A 286 -13.97 8.74 -12.56
CA ILE A 286 -14.03 9.82 -11.56
C ILE A 286 -12.68 10.54 -11.45
N LEU A 287 -11.57 9.79 -11.42
CA LEU A 287 -10.23 10.36 -11.28
C LEU A 287 -9.80 11.16 -12.52
N GLN A 288 -10.07 10.66 -13.74
CA GLN A 288 -9.79 11.38 -14.99
C GLN A 288 -10.41 12.79 -15.00
N HIS A 289 -11.63 12.91 -14.50
CA HIS A 289 -12.35 14.17 -14.49
C HIS A 289 -12.11 15.04 -13.25
N GLY A 290 -11.74 14.45 -12.11
CA GLY A 290 -11.78 15.13 -10.81
C GLY A 290 -10.50 15.10 -9.98
N LEU A 291 -9.49 14.31 -10.33
CA LEU A 291 -8.30 14.14 -9.49
C LEU A 291 -7.49 15.43 -9.41
N LYS A 292 -7.24 15.86 -8.18
CA LYS A 292 -6.32 16.94 -7.85
C LYS A 292 -5.29 16.47 -6.82
N LEU A 293 -4.07 16.99 -6.95
CA LEU A 293 -2.98 16.74 -6.03
C LEU A 293 -2.73 17.98 -5.17
N TYR A 294 -2.39 17.78 -3.90
CA TYR A 294 -1.97 18.91 -3.07
C TYR A 294 -0.59 19.39 -3.50
N ASP A 295 -0.52 20.65 -3.93
CA ASP A 295 0.71 21.36 -4.20
C ASP A 295 1.09 22.22 -2.98
N PRO A 296 2.19 21.90 -2.28
CA PRO A 296 2.67 22.69 -1.15
C PRO A 296 3.05 24.12 -1.51
N GLU A 297 3.54 24.37 -2.73
CA GLU A 297 3.97 25.70 -3.18
C GLU A 297 2.77 26.61 -3.41
N ALA A 298 1.75 26.11 -4.13
CA ALA A 298 0.48 26.81 -4.29
C ALA A 298 -0.40 26.79 -3.01
N GLY A 299 -0.11 25.91 -2.06
CA GLY A 299 -0.93 25.70 -0.86
C GLY A 299 -2.35 25.18 -1.16
N ALA A 300 -2.55 24.56 -2.32
CA ALA A 300 -3.86 24.23 -2.87
C ALA A 300 -3.86 22.88 -3.60
N HIS A 301 -5.06 22.34 -3.87
CA HIS A 301 -5.23 21.17 -4.71
C HIS A 301 -5.31 21.56 -6.19
N VAL A 302 -4.33 21.14 -6.98
CA VAL A 302 -4.20 21.46 -8.41
C VAL A 302 -4.38 20.20 -9.27
N ALA A 303 -4.88 20.39 -10.49
CA ALA A 303 -4.95 19.31 -11.46
C ALA A 303 -3.55 18.98 -11.98
N ASP A 304 -3.20 17.70 -12.03
CA ASP A 304 -2.00 17.22 -12.71
C ASP A 304 -2.44 16.60 -14.05
N TYR A 305 -1.99 17.21 -15.15
CA TYR A 305 -2.28 16.77 -16.52
C TYR A 305 -1.09 16.06 -17.16
N GLU A 306 0.06 16.02 -16.50
CA GLU A 306 1.28 15.42 -17.05
C GLU A 306 1.41 13.96 -16.61
N LYS A 307 1.02 13.66 -15.37
CA LYS A 307 1.16 12.31 -14.80
C LYS A 307 -0.09 11.48 -14.97
N ASP A 308 0.13 10.18 -15.09
CA ASP A 308 -0.93 9.20 -15.15
C ASP A 308 -1.82 9.21 -13.93
N VAL A 309 -3.12 9.14 -14.17
CA VAL A 309 -4.14 9.07 -13.13
C VAL A 309 -3.97 7.84 -12.25
N ILE A 310 -3.63 6.69 -12.82
CA ILE A 310 -3.47 5.44 -12.06
C ILE A 310 -2.39 5.51 -10.99
N ARG A 311 -1.37 6.38 -11.14
CA ARG A 311 -0.31 6.57 -10.14
C ARG A 311 -0.86 7.03 -8.79
N ALA A 312 -2.02 7.67 -8.76
CA ALA A 312 -2.66 8.04 -7.50
C ALA A 312 -3.04 6.83 -6.62
N LEU A 313 -3.21 5.65 -7.23
CA LEU A 313 -3.54 4.38 -6.57
C LEU A 313 -2.36 3.39 -6.55
N ALA A 314 -1.46 3.46 -7.54
CA ALA A 314 -0.42 2.46 -7.76
C ALA A 314 0.72 2.43 -6.73
N HIS A 315 0.89 3.42 -5.87
CA HIS A 315 2.00 3.44 -4.89
C HIS A 315 1.55 3.08 -3.46
N GLY A 316 0.47 2.31 -3.31
CA GLY A 316 -0.20 2.12 -2.02
C GLY A 316 -0.75 3.44 -1.45
N GLY A 317 -1.01 4.39 -2.35
CA GLY A 317 -1.71 5.64 -2.07
C GLY A 317 -3.20 5.40 -1.91
N ARG A 318 -3.90 6.40 -1.37
CA ARG A 318 -5.35 6.47 -1.40
C ARG A 318 -5.77 7.81 -1.98
N VAL A 319 -6.91 7.81 -2.65
CA VAL A 319 -7.61 9.01 -3.09
C VAL A 319 -8.82 9.21 -2.18
N ASN A 320 -9.00 10.44 -1.71
CA ASN A 320 -10.20 10.81 -0.97
C ASN A 320 -11.18 11.48 -1.94
N ILE A 321 -12.39 10.94 -2.05
CA ILE A 321 -13.49 11.53 -2.82
C ILE A 321 -14.44 12.17 -1.82
N ARG A 322 -14.59 13.49 -1.88
CA ARG A 322 -15.53 14.23 -1.03
C ARG A 322 -16.93 14.22 -1.65
N ILE A 323 -17.91 13.82 -0.85
CA ILE A 323 -19.31 13.71 -1.24
C ILE A 323 -20.10 14.86 -0.61
N PRO A 324 -20.80 15.70 -1.39
CA PRO A 324 -21.59 16.80 -0.83
C PRO A 324 -22.61 16.33 0.21
N ALA A 325 -22.86 17.17 1.23
CA ALA A 325 -23.94 16.99 2.19
C ALA A 325 -25.31 16.77 1.50
N LEU A 326 -26.17 16.02 2.17
CA LEU A 326 -27.51 15.70 1.67
C LEU A 326 -28.42 16.93 1.70
N SER A 327 -29.23 17.11 0.66
CA SER A 327 -30.27 18.16 0.62
C SER A 327 -31.38 17.91 1.64
N SER A 328 -31.67 16.65 1.96
CA SER A 328 -32.66 16.23 2.95
C SER A 328 -32.24 14.91 3.62
N ALA A 329 -32.88 14.57 4.75
CA ALA A 329 -32.62 13.30 5.43
C ALA A 329 -33.07 12.06 4.63
N SER A 330 -33.96 12.25 3.65
CA SER A 330 -34.44 11.20 2.75
C SER A 330 -33.65 11.10 1.44
N ALA A 331 -32.70 12.01 1.20
CA ALA A 331 -31.89 11.98 -0.01
C ALA A 331 -30.95 10.76 0.00
N PRO A 332 -30.60 10.19 -1.18
CA PRO A 332 -29.89 8.92 -1.23
C PRO A 332 -28.42 9.03 -0.81
N ALA A 333 -28.11 8.49 0.37
CA ALA A 333 -26.82 8.62 1.03
C ALA A 333 -25.72 7.68 0.51
N TYR A 334 -26.10 6.69 -0.31
CA TYR A 334 -25.23 5.66 -0.89
C TYR A 334 -25.14 5.77 -2.41
N SER A 335 -25.48 6.93 -3.00
CA SER A 335 -25.43 7.14 -4.46
C SER A 335 -24.05 6.81 -5.07
N LEU A 336 -22.95 7.23 -4.43
CA LEU A 336 -21.59 6.94 -4.93
C LEU A 336 -21.22 5.45 -4.78
N PRO A 337 -21.39 4.81 -3.60
CA PRO A 337 -21.25 3.36 -3.48
C PRO A 337 -22.09 2.58 -4.50
N GLN A 338 -23.34 2.96 -4.73
CA GLN A 338 -24.20 2.30 -5.70
C GLN A 338 -23.69 2.47 -7.13
N PHE A 339 -23.29 3.69 -7.52
CA PHE A 339 -22.69 3.96 -8.84
C PHE A 339 -21.50 3.01 -9.09
N LEU A 340 -20.62 2.85 -8.09
CA LEU A 340 -19.46 1.95 -8.16
C LEU A 340 -19.83 0.46 -8.14
N GLY A 341 -21.09 0.09 -7.91
CA GLY A 341 -21.53 -1.30 -7.78
C GLY A 341 -21.18 -1.91 -6.42
N VAL A 342 -20.95 -1.09 -5.40
CA VAL A 342 -20.61 -1.53 -4.03
C VAL A 342 -21.86 -1.89 -3.23
N THR A 343 -22.94 -1.11 -3.41
CA THR A 343 -24.24 -1.33 -2.78
C THR A 343 -25.29 -1.67 -3.83
N GLN A 344 -26.33 -2.41 -3.43
CA GLN A 344 -27.44 -2.80 -4.30
C GLN A 344 -28.35 -1.61 -4.65
N ASP A 345 -28.42 -0.63 -3.75
CA ASP A 345 -29.24 0.57 -3.88
C ASP A 345 -28.51 1.81 -3.33
N ASP A 346 -29.07 3.00 -3.57
CA ASP A 346 -28.52 4.31 -3.19
C ASP A 346 -28.96 4.80 -1.79
N ARG A 347 -29.76 4.02 -1.06
CA ARG A 347 -30.33 4.39 0.24
C ARG A 347 -29.74 3.60 1.40
N THR A 348 -29.32 2.37 1.18
CA THR A 348 -28.85 1.44 2.21
C THR A 348 -27.40 1.01 1.99
N ASN A 349 -26.76 0.48 3.04
CA ASN A 349 -25.43 -0.13 2.93
C ASN A 349 -25.49 -1.62 2.55
N THR A 350 -26.59 -2.09 1.96
CA THR A 350 -26.72 -3.47 1.51
C THR A 350 -25.75 -3.71 0.36
N ARG A 351 -24.73 -4.52 0.59
CA ARG A 351 -23.64 -4.77 -0.37
C ARG A 351 -24.11 -5.55 -1.58
N ALA A 352 -23.53 -5.23 -2.74
CA ALA A 352 -23.72 -6.00 -3.97
C ALA A 352 -22.65 -7.10 -4.09
N GLY A 353 -23.06 -8.26 -4.61
CA GLY A 353 -22.16 -9.33 -5.04
C GLY A 353 -21.14 -9.79 -4.00
N ASP A 354 -19.88 -9.72 -4.41
CA ASP A 354 -18.65 -10.23 -3.76
C ASP A 354 -17.90 -9.18 -2.94
N VAL A 355 -18.50 -8.01 -2.71
CA VAL A 355 -17.92 -6.97 -1.86
C VAL A 355 -17.87 -7.46 -0.40
N VAL A 356 -16.66 -7.51 0.16
CA VAL A 356 -16.41 -8.03 1.50
C VAL A 356 -16.41 -6.92 2.55
N ASP A 357 -16.93 -7.21 3.74
CA ASP A 357 -16.75 -6.37 4.92
C ASP A 357 -15.34 -6.54 5.46
N ARG A 358 -14.78 -5.44 5.97
CA ARG A 358 -13.48 -5.45 6.63
C ARG A 358 -13.62 -5.18 8.11
N GLY A 359 -12.90 -5.97 8.90
CA GLY A 359 -12.81 -5.75 10.35
C GLY A 359 -12.01 -4.52 10.75
N PHE A 360 -11.15 -3.99 9.86
CA PHE A 360 -10.29 -2.84 10.17
C PHE A 360 -9.84 -2.09 8.91
N ALA A 361 -9.53 -0.80 9.11
CA ALA A 361 -8.83 0.07 8.16
C ALA A 361 -7.83 0.94 8.94
N THR A 362 -6.63 1.11 8.40
CA THR A 362 -5.54 1.87 9.05
C THR A 362 -5.66 3.38 8.88
N HIS A 363 -6.60 3.83 8.04
CA HIS A 363 -6.87 5.22 7.72
C HIS A 363 -8.39 5.50 7.79
N ARG A 364 -8.75 6.77 8.00
CA ARG A 364 -10.12 7.29 7.96
C ARG A 364 -10.13 8.76 7.58
N THR A 365 -11.31 9.29 7.25
CA THR A 365 -11.48 10.72 6.98
C THR A 365 -12.17 11.40 8.15
N SER A 366 -11.59 12.50 8.64
CA SER A 366 -12.23 13.39 9.61
C SER A 366 -12.95 14.50 8.88
N ILE A 367 -14.27 14.58 9.07
CA ILE A 367 -15.14 15.56 8.39
C ILE A 367 -15.84 16.46 9.43
N GLY A 368 -15.62 17.76 9.31
CA GLY A 368 -16.29 18.80 10.11
C GLY A 368 -17.67 19.15 9.57
N ALA A 369 -18.51 19.76 10.42
CA ALA A 369 -19.82 20.27 9.99
C ALA A 369 -19.68 21.45 9.02
N ASN A 370 -20.59 21.51 8.06
CA ASN A 370 -20.70 22.63 7.12
C ASN A 370 -21.21 23.86 7.88
N LYS A 371 -20.74 25.05 7.50
CA LYS A 371 -21.14 26.33 8.12
C LYS A 371 -21.45 27.34 7.02
N GLU A 372 -22.64 27.93 7.04
CA GLU A 372 -23.02 29.07 6.18
C GLU A 372 -22.69 28.83 4.69
N GLY A 373 -23.07 27.67 4.15
CA GLY A 373 -22.82 27.31 2.74
C GLY A 373 -21.36 26.96 2.42
N LYS A 374 -20.46 26.97 3.41
CA LYS A 374 -19.05 26.55 3.26
C LYS A 374 -18.87 25.11 3.75
N PRO A 375 -18.16 24.26 2.96
CA PRO A 375 -17.84 22.91 3.37
C PRO A 375 -16.98 22.88 4.65
N GLY A 376 -17.23 21.90 5.52
CA GLY A 376 -16.48 21.71 6.76
C GLY A 376 -15.01 21.30 6.55
N THR A 377 -14.26 21.13 7.65
CA THR A 377 -12.89 20.60 7.56
C THR A 377 -12.89 19.18 7.00
N PHE A 378 -11.92 18.85 6.15
CA PHE A 378 -11.80 17.54 5.52
C PHE A 378 -10.34 17.09 5.62
N LYS A 379 -10.05 16.08 6.43
CA LYS A 379 -8.66 15.65 6.70
C LYS A 379 -8.56 14.14 6.83
N GLU A 380 -7.67 13.54 6.06
CA GLU A 380 -7.25 12.16 6.28
C GLU A 380 -6.51 12.01 7.62
N LYS A 381 -6.84 10.93 8.33
CA LYS A 381 -6.22 10.50 9.58
C LYS A 381 -5.74 9.07 9.38
N GLY A 382 -4.50 8.78 9.78
CA GLY A 382 -3.93 7.45 9.66
C GLY A 382 -3.22 7.01 10.94
N GLY A 383 -2.83 5.74 10.95
CA GLY A 383 -2.04 5.11 12.01
C GLY A 383 -2.87 4.33 13.04
N PRO A 384 -2.21 3.72 14.03
CA PRO A 384 -2.83 2.76 14.95
C PRO A 384 -4.02 3.33 15.75
N LEU A 385 -3.93 4.60 16.15
CA LEU A 385 -5.03 5.30 16.82
C LEU A 385 -6.27 5.44 15.94
N ALA A 386 -6.11 5.60 14.62
CA ALA A 386 -7.23 5.66 13.68
C ALA A 386 -7.92 4.29 13.54
N SER A 387 -7.14 3.20 13.47
CA SER A 387 -7.67 1.82 13.45
C SER A 387 -8.50 1.52 14.70
N LEU A 388 -8.00 1.87 15.90
CA LEU A 388 -8.74 1.69 17.15
C LEU A 388 -10.01 2.56 17.20
N THR A 389 -9.94 3.80 16.69
CA THR A 389 -11.10 4.69 16.64
C THR A 389 -12.19 4.16 15.71
N ASN A 390 -11.82 3.55 14.57
CA ASN A 390 -12.77 2.94 13.64
C ASN A 390 -13.59 1.81 14.30
N VAL A 391 -12.96 1.03 15.17
CA VAL A 391 -13.61 -0.07 15.92
C VAL A 391 -14.54 0.46 17.02
N VAL A 392 -14.22 1.61 17.62
CA VAL A 392 -14.96 2.17 18.78
C VAL A 392 -16.01 3.22 18.37
N SER A 393 -16.04 3.66 17.11
CA SER A 393 -17.03 4.61 16.59
C SER A 393 -18.44 3.99 16.56
N VAL A 394 -19.46 4.72 17.00
CA VAL A 394 -20.87 4.26 17.02
C VAL A 394 -21.77 5.14 16.14
N GLY A 395 -22.82 4.55 15.58
CA GLY A 395 -23.84 5.26 14.81
C GLY A 395 -23.30 5.89 13.52
N ALA A 396 -23.79 7.09 13.17
CA ALA A 396 -23.48 7.76 11.91
C ALA A 396 -22.01 8.19 11.72
N ASP A 397 -21.19 8.12 12.77
CA ASP A 397 -19.76 8.44 12.70
C ASP A 397 -18.89 7.19 12.45
N ARG A 398 -19.49 5.97 12.44
CA ARG A 398 -18.78 4.74 12.06
C ARG A 398 -18.71 4.64 10.52
N PRO A 399 -17.51 4.49 9.93
CA PRO A 399 -17.40 4.26 8.50
C PRO A 399 -17.86 2.85 8.13
N ASP A 400 -18.42 2.71 6.94
CA ASP A 400 -18.53 1.41 6.28
C ASP A 400 -17.16 1.05 5.69
N LEU A 401 -16.66 -0.15 6.00
CA LEU A 401 -15.35 -0.63 5.56
C LEU A 401 -15.53 -1.81 4.62
N TRP A 402 -15.26 -1.59 3.34
CA TRP A 402 -15.46 -2.59 2.31
C TRP A 402 -14.18 -2.90 1.55
N GLY A 403 -14.22 -4.00 0.81
CA GLY A 403 -13.16 -4.39 -0.08
C GLY A 403 -13.64 -5.21 -1.28
N GLN A 404 -12.89 -5.15 -2.37
CA GLN A 404 -13.11 -5.94 -3.57
C GLN A 404 -11.75 -6.47 -4.03
N ASN A 405 -11.63 -7.78 -4.22
CA ASN A 405 -10.41 -8.35 -4.79
C ASN A 405 -10.32 -8.01 -6.28
N ILE A 406 -9.10 -7.77 -6.75
CA ILE A 406 -8.81 -7.49 -8.15
C ILE A 406 -7.78 -8.52 -8.67
N SER A 407 -7.75 -8.74 -9.97
CA SER A 407 -6.72 -9.54 -10.64
C SER A 407 -5.62 -8.60 -11.13
N GLY A 408 -4.79 -8.08 -10.23
CA GLY A 408 -3.72 -7.14 -10.55
C GLY A 408 -2.69 -7.77 -11.50
N GLY A 409 -2.57 -7.23 -12.72
CA GLY A 409 -1.82 -7.83 -13.82
C GLY A 409 -2.67 -8.59 -14.84
N GLY A 410 -3.99 -8.64 -14.62
CA GLY A 410 -4.98 -9.22 -15.52
C GLY A 410 -5.31 -10.68 -15.23
N LEU A 411 -6.60 -11.02 -15.27
CA LEU A 411 -7.09 -12.36 -15.01
C LEU A 411 -6.44 -13.39 -15.96
N GLY A 412 -5.90 -14.48 -15.39
CA GLY A 412 -5.33 -15.59 -16.16
C GLY A 412 -3.92 -15.36 -16.70
N SER A 413 -3.32 -14.19 -16.45
CA SER A 413 -1.90 -13.95 -16.75
C SER A 413 -0.99 -14.67 -15.76
N ARG A 414 0.32 -14.73 -16.09
CA ARG A 414 1.36 -15.21 -15.19
C ARG A 414 1.91 -14.07 -14.34
N ASP A 415 2.01 -14.29 -13.04
CA ASP A 415 2.81 -13.44 -12.17
C ASP A 415 4.32 -13.76 -12.27
N TRP A 416 5.16 -13.03 -11.54
CA TRP A 416 6.62 -13.21 -11.54
C TRP A 416 7.08 -14.56 -10.97
N ASN A 417 6.24 -15.28 -10.23
CA ASN A 417 6.52 -16.64 -9.78
C ASN A 417 6.05 -17.70 -10.80
N GLY A 418 5.37 -17.27 -11.86
CA GLY A 418 4.73 -18.13 -12.84
C GLY A 418 3.35 -18.61 -12.43
N ASP A 419 2.76 -18.10 -11.34
CA ASP A 419 1.44 -18.51 -10.88
C ASP A 419 0.33 -17.74 -11.63
N VAL A 420 -0.89 -18.30 -11.66
CA VAL A 420 -2.04 -17.68 -12.30
C VAL A 420 -2.55 -16.48 -11.49
N VAL A 421 -2.73 -15.33 -12.13
CA VAL A 421 -3.32 -14.14 -11.52
C VAL A 421 -4.85 -14.28 -11.41
N LEU A 422 -5.38 -14.14 -10.20
CA LEU A 422 -6.81 -14.34 -9.86
C LEU A 422 -7.35 -13.25 -8.90
N PRO A 423 -8.68 -13.01 -8.85
CA PRO A 423 -9.29 -12.09 -7.89
C PRO A 423 -9.51 -12.75 -6.51
N ASP A 424 -8.51 -13.46 -6.00
CA ASP A 424 -8.56 -14.20 -4.71
C ASP A 424 -8.09 -13.35 -3.51
N GLY A 425 -7.53 -12.17 -3.81
CA GLY A 425 -6.96 -11.22 -2.86
C GLY A 425 -5.45 -11.37 -2.65
N SER A 426 -4.81 -12.36 -3.28
CA SER A 426 -3.36 -12.54 -3.33
C SER A 426 -2.74 -11.60 -4.37
N HIS A 427 -3.44 -11.35 -5.47
CA HIS A 427 -3.05 -10.44 -6.57
C HIS A 427 -3.76 -9.09 -6.52
N GLY A 428 -3.95 -8.56 -5.32
CA GLY A 428 -4.46 -7.20 -5.13
C GLY A 428 -5.86 -7.11 -4.55
N HIS A 429 -6.11 -5.96 -3.92
CA HIS A 429 -7.36 -5.70 -3.23
C HIS A 429 -7.66 -4.21 -3.21
N MET A 430 -8.84 -3.81 -3.67
CA MET A 430 -9.31 -2.44 -3.56
C MET A 430 -9.96 -2.22 -2.19
N LEU A 431 -9.42 -1.29 -1.41
CA LEU A 431 -9.98 -0.82 -0.14
C LEU A 431 -10.96 0.32 -0.39
N LEU A 432 -12.14 0.24 0.23
CA LEU A 432 -13.12 1.32 0.25
C LEU A 432 -13.49 1.68 1.69
N VAL A 433 -13.32 2.96 2.06
CA VAL A 433 -13.73 3.49 3.37
C VAL A 433 -14.77 4.58 3.15
N HIS A 434 -16.03 4.27 3.44
CA HIS A 434 -17.15 5.17 3.20
C HIS A 434 -17.61 5.83 4.51
N HIS A 435 -17.61 7.16 4.52
CA HIS A 435 -18.29 7.96 5.52
C HIS A 435 -19.53 8.58 4.88
N ARG A 436 -20.70 8.18 5.39
CA ARG A 436 -22.00 8.61 4.85
C ARG A 436 -22.18 10.13 4.97
N PRO A 437 -22.59 10.83 3.89
CA PRO A 437 -23.00 12.24 3.99
C PRO A 437 -24.26 12.38 4.84
N THR A 438 -24.45 13.55 5.45
CA THR A 438 -25.66 13.90 6.21
C THR A 438 -26.16 15.27 5.75
N THR A 439 -27.30 15.73 6.27
CA THR A 439 -27.78 17.10 5.99
C THR A 439 -26.89 18.20 6.56
N LYS A 440 -25.96 17.88 7.47
CA LYS A 440 -25.10 18.85 8.17
C LYS A 440 -23.61 18.69 7.86
N LYS A 441 -23.20 17.56 7.30
CA LYS A 441 -21.82 17.17 7.05
C LYS A 441 -21.72 16.50 5.70
N ASP A 442 -20.68 16.85 4.95
CA ASP A 442 -20.26 16.10 3.78
C ASP A 442 -19.93 14.65 4.14
N GLY A 443 -19.93 13.79 3.14
CA GLY A 443 -19.44 12.42 3.21
C GLY A 443 -18.06 12.28 2.57
N SER A 444 -17.53 11.07 2.61
CA SER A 444 -16.32 10.73 1.86
C SER A 444 -16.33 9.28 1.43
N LEU A 445 -15.69 9.01 0.30
CA LEU A 445 -15.23 7.67 -0.04
C LEU A 445 -13.71 7.73 -0.24
N GLN A 446 -12.97 7.02 0.60
CA GLN A 446 -11.54 6.82 0.39
C GLN A 446 -11.33 5.50 -0.35
N ILE A 447 -10.55 5.55 -1.43
CA ILE A 447 -10.26 4.40 -2.29
C ILE A 447 -8.75 4.21 -2.37
N GLY A 448 -8.28 2.97 -2.25
CA GLY A 448 -6.88 2.61 -2.45
C GLY A 448 -6.75 1.20 -3.04
N ILE A 449 -5.66 0.96 -3.76
CA ILE A 449 -5.26 -0.39 -4.18
C ILE A 449 -4.20 -0.88 -3.20
N GLU A 450 -4.54 -1.93 -2.47
CA GLU A 450 -3.64 -2.64 -1.57
C GLU A 450 -3.03 -3.85 -2.29
N THR A 451 -1.82 -4.21 -1.89
CA THR A 451 -1.10 -5.34 -2.50
C THR A 451 -1.81 -6.67 -2.27
N LEU A 452 -2.48 -6.84 -1.11
CA LEU A 452 -3.24 -8.05 -0.80
C LEU A 452 -4.42 -7.76 0.13
N ALA A 453 -5.45 -8.58 0.01
CA ALA A 453 -6.56 -8.59 0.94
C ALA A 453 -6.09 -9.04 2.34
N PRO A 454 -6.77 -8.62 3.42
CA PRO A 454 -6.50 -9.14 4.76
C PRO A 454 -6.52 -10.68 4.77
N HIS A 455 -5.50 -11.27 5.40
CA HIS A 455 -5.30 -12.72 5.53
C HIS A 455 -5.18 -13.53 4.23
N ALA A 456 -5.03 -12.88 3.06
CA ALA A 456 -4.74 -13.60 1.82
C ALA A 456 -3.32 -14.18 1.84
N VAL A 457 -3.09 -15.20 1.01
CA VAL A 457 -1.76 -15.76 0.79
C VAL A 457 -0.95 -14.72 0.01
N SER A 458 0.29 -14.47 0.42
CA SER A 458 1.14 -13.50 -0.26
C SER A 458 2.10 -14.20 -1.20
N PRO A 459 2.20 -13.79 -2.48
CA PRO A 459 3.17 -14.31 -3.44
C PRO A 459 4.63 -13.90 -3.12
N VAL A 460 4.83 -13.08 -2.08
CA VAL A 460 6.14 -12.57 -1.63
C VAL A 460 6.39 -12.81 -0.13
N GLY A 461 5.58 -13.67 0.49
CA GLY A 461 5.82 -14.13 1.86
C GLY A 461 5.35 -13.19 2.97
N TYR A 462 4.62 -12.12 2.64
CA TYR A 462 4.08 -11.16 3.59
C TYR A 462 2.78 -11.62 4.26
N GLN A 463 2.55 -11.19 5.51
CA GLN A 463 1.31 -11.45 6.24
C GLN A 463 0.55 -10.14 6.47
N HIS A 464 -0.64 -10.01 5.88
CA HIS A 464 -1.50 -8.85 6.10
C HIS A 464 -2.49 -9.10 7.23
N ASP A 465 -2.20 -8.53 8.39
CA ASP A 465 -3.01 -8.59 9.61
C ASP A 465 -3.27 -7.19 10.19
N PHE A 466 -3.99 -7.11 11.31
CA PHE A 466 -4.31 -5.84 11.97
C PHE A 466 -3.09 -5.07 12.51
N ARG A 467 -1.92 -5.72 12.63
CA ARG A 467 -0.66 -5.11 13.09
C ARG A 467 0.08 -4.44 11.95
N SER A 468 -0.32 -4.73 10.72
CA SER A 468 0.24 -4.15 9.52
C SER A 468 -0.01 -2.63 9.47
N THR A 469 1.07 -1.88 9.56
CA THR A 469 1.11 -0.43 9.35
C THR A 469 1.74 -0.11 8.01
N GLU A 470 1.59 1.13 7.52
CA GLU A 470 2.30 1.60 6.32
C GLU A 470 3.82 1.32 6.36
N ALA A 471 4.42 1.32 7.56
CA ALA A 471 5.84 1.07 7.79
C ALA A 471 6.23 -0.43 7.80
N THR A 472 5.27 -1.34 7.80
CA THR A 472 5.49 -2.81 7.91
C THR A 472 4.76 -3.60 6.81
N ALA A 473 3.89 -2.94 6.05
CA ALA A 473 3.20 -3.52 4.90
C ALA A 473 4.12 -3.60 3.69
N ASN A 474 3.81 -4.49 2.74
CA ASN A 474 4.57 -4.66 1.49
C ASN A 474 4.96 -3.30 0.88
N PRO A 475 6.27 -2.99 0.69
CA PRO A 475 6.72 -1.71 0.17
C PRO A 475 6.26 -1.44 -1.26
N GLU A 476 5.95 -2.48 -2.01
CA GLU A 476 5.49 -2.43 -3.41
C GLU A 476 3.99 -2.77 -3.50
N SER A 477 3.28 -2.10 -4.40
CA SER A 477 1.90 -2.44 -4.73
C SER A 477 1.83 -3.56 -5.78
N VAL A 478 0.64 -4.12 -5.97
CA VAL A 478 0.40 -5.07 -7.06
C VAL A 478 0.56 -4.45 -8.46
N LEU A 479 0.56 -3.12 -8.56
CA LEU A 479 0.78 -2.40 -9.81
C LEU A 479 2.26 -1.99 -9.98
N HIS A 480 3.20 -2.60 -9.25
CA HIS A 480 4.64 -2.32 -9.27
C HIS A 480 5.09 -0.94 -8.76
N GLY A 481 4.16 -0.16 -8.19
CA GLY A 481 4.48 1.13 -7.60
C GLY A 481 4.98 1.00 -6.17
N HIS A 482 6.17 1.54 -5.91
CA HIS A 482 6.75 1.59 -4.57
C HIS A 482 6.13 2.72 -3.72
N LYS A 483 5.86 2.45 -2.43
CA LYS A 483 5.29 3.45 -1.50
C LYS A 483 6.16 4.67 -1.27
N GLY A 484 7.46 4.58 -1.55
CA GLY A 484 8.39 5.70 -1.55
C GLY A 484 8.04 6.77 -2.60
N ASP A 485 7.43 6.35 -3.71
CA ASP A 485 7.15 7.17 -4.89
C ASP A 485 5.69 7.67 -4.94
N LYS A 486 5.00 7.65 -3.80
CA LYS A 486 3.63 8.12 -3.69
C LYS A 486 3.51 9.54 -4.23
N VAL A 487 2.58 9.72 -5.18
CA VAL A 487 2.22 11.02 -5.73
C VAL A 487 1.71 11.96 -4.62
N GLY A 488 2.16 13.22 -4.61
CA GLY A 488 1.91 14.21 -3.56
C GLY A 488 3.02 14.23 -2.49
N SER A 489 2.88 15.08 -1.46
CA SER A 489 3.94 15.31 -0.46
C SER A 489 4.11 14.18 0.57
N GLY A 490 3.32 13.09 0.46
CA GLY A 490 3.34 11.96 1.38
C GLY A 490 2.72 12.23 2.76
N GLY A 491 2.12 13.40 2.95
CA GLY A 491 1.35 13.76 4.14
C GLY A 491 -0.03 13.09 4.21
N LEU A 492 -0.71 13.24 5.36
CA LEU A 492 -2.11 12.82 5.53
C LEU A 492 -3.03 14.02 5.72
N GLY A 493 -2.59 15.02 6.49
CA GLY A 493 -3.45 16.12 6.94
C GLY A 493 -3.96 17.07 5.84
N LYS A 494 -3.47 16.92 4.61
CA LYS A 494 -3.82 17.76 3.45
C LYS A 494 -4.65 17.02 2.39
N ASN A 495 -4.90 15.72 2.56
CA ASN A 495 -5.49 14.86 1.52
C ASN A 495 -4.71 14.99 0.21
N GLU A 496 -3.52 14.38 0.14
CA GLU A 496 -2.58 14.57 -0.98
C GLU A 496 -3.20 14.30 -2.37
N ARG A 497 -4.25 13.49 -2.43
CA ARG A 497 -5.02 13.14 -3.61
C ARG A 497 -6.50 13.30 -3.29
N LEU A 498 -7.16 14.22 -3.97
CA LEU A 498 -8.53 14.63 -3.67
C LEU A 498 -9.37 14.69 -4.95
N VAL A 499 -10.62 14.26 -4.84
CA VAL A 499 -11.69 14.56 -5.79
C VAL A 499 -12.82 15.25 -5.05
N GLU A 500 -13.36 16.31 -5.64
CA GLU A 500 -14.45 17.10 -5.09
C GLU A 500 -15.71 16.92 -5.97
N LEU A 501 -16.60 15.98 -5.62
CA LEU A 501 -17.78 15.69 -6.46
C LEU A 501 -18.69 16.91 -6.58
N GLY A 502 -18.77 17.74 -5.55
CA GLY A 502 -19.54 18.99 -5.62
C GLY A 502 -19.05 19.96 -6.68
N GLU A 503 -17.76 19.96 -7.02
CA GLU A 503 -17.25 20.76 -8.13
C GLU A 503 -17.60 20.17 -9.49
N LEU A 504 -17.55 18.83 -9.61
CA LEU A 504 -17.94 18.15 -10.85
C LEU A 504 -19.42 18.39 -11.17
N GLY A 505 -20.29 18.30 -10.16
CA GLY A 505 -21.71 18.63 -10.29
C GLY A 505 -21.95 20.07 -10.74
N LYS A 506 -21.26 21.05 -10.15
CA LYS A 506 -21.40 22.47 -10.51
C LYS A 506 -20.98 22.78 -11.96
N LYS A 507 -20.01 22.03 -12.50
CA LYS A 507 -19.58 22.18 -13.90
C LYS A 507 -20.54 21.51 -14.88
N HIS A 508 -21.37 20.59 -14.41
CA HIS A 508 -22.35 19.90 -15.21
C HIS A 508 -23.63 20.73 -15.37
N ALA A 509 -24.32 20.61 -16.51
CA ALA A 509 -25.51 21.40 -16.83
C ALA A 509 -26.66 21.22 -15.82
N SER A 510 -26.75 20.06 -15.16
CA SER A 510 -27.77 19.79 -14.14
C SER A 510 -27.43 20.36 -12.76
N GLY A 511 -26.18 20.77 -12.51
CA GLY A 511 -25.69 21.07 -11.16
C GLY A 511 -25.53 19.85 -10.24
N ASP A 512 -25.88 18.64 -10.70
CA ASP A 512 -25.87 17.40 -9.92
C ASP A 512 -24.70 16.50 -10.32
N TRP A 513 -23.85 16.18 -9.34
CA TRP A 513 -22.71 15.31 -9.54
C TRP A 513 -23.10 13.88 -9.91
N ARG A 514 -24.30 13.41 -9.52
CA ARG A 514 -24.78 12.06 -9.87
C ARG A 514 -25.04 11.95 -11.37
N ALA A 515 -25.75 12.93 -11.92
CA ALA A 515 -25.97 13.03 -13.36
C ALA A 515 -24.64 13.11 -14.14
N PHE A 516 -23.66 13.87 -13.61
CA PHE A 516 -22.32 13.89 -14.19
C PHE A 516 -21.67 12.49 -14.23
N LEU A 517 -21.73 11.72 -13.14
CA LEU A 517 -21.18 10.37 -13.10
C LEU A 517 -21.89 9.41 -14.06
N ASP A 518 -23.21 9.50 -14.16
CA ASP A 518 -23.97 8.70 -15.11
C ASP A 518 -23.57 9.02 -16.55
N ASP A 519 -23.39 10.30 -16.88
CA ASP A 519 -23.07 10.73 -18.23
C ASP A 519 -21.63 10.37 -18.65
N ILE A 520 -20.63 10.49 -17.77
CA ILE A 520 -19.27 10.02 -18.09
C ILE A 520 -19.24 8.50 -18.28
N LYS A 521 -20.08 7.74 -17.55
CA LYS A 521 -20.17 6.29 -17.72
C LYS A 521 -20.86 5.94 -19.04
N LYS A 522 -21.96 6.60 -19.39
CA LYS A 522 -22.61 6.42 -20.70
C LYS A 522 -21.67 6.74 -21.86
N GLN A 523 -20.89 7.81 -21.76
CA GLN A 523 -19.90 8.17 -22.79
C GLN A 523 -18.82 7.11 -22.93
N TRP A 524 -18.33 6.58 -21.80
CA TRP A 524 -17.38 5.47 -21.80
C TRP A 524 -17.96 4.20 -22.44
N ASP A 525 -19.20 3.84 -22.09
CA ASP A 525 -19.86 2.65 -22.63
C ASP A 525 -20.14 2.79 -24.13
N ALA A 526 -20.53 3.98 -24.59
CA ALA A 526 -20.67 4.28 -26.00
C ALA A 526 -19.32 4.14 -26.74
N ALA A 527 -18.24 4.71 -26.20
CA ALA A 527 -16.91 4.59 -26.79
C ALA A 527 -16.44 3.13 -26.85
N LEU A 528 -16.71 2.33 -25.83
CA LEU A 528 -16.40 0.90 -25.84
C LEU A 528 -17.19 0.12 -26.90
N ALA A 529 -18.47 0.46 -27.08
CA ALA A 529 -19.34 -0.20 -28.06
C ALA A 529 -18.87 0.02 -29.52
N GLU A 530 -18.15 1.11 -29.80
CA GLU A 530 -17.54 1.40 -31.10
C GLU A 530 -16.21 0.64 -31.34
N THR A 531 -15.81 -0.24 -30.42
CA THR A 531 -14.57 -1.04 -30.53
C THR A 531 -14.86 -2.52 -30.44
N GLU A 532 -14.03 -3.34 -31.08
CA GLU A 532 -14.11 -4.80 -30.98
C GLU A 532 -13.32 -5.32 -29.77
N ASP A 533 -13.77 -6.43 -29.17
CA ASP A 533 -13.03 -7.10 -28.11
C ASP A 533 -11.76 -7.77 -28.69
N GLY A 534 -10.64 -7.64 -28.00
CA GLY A 534 -9.31 -7.98 -28.51
C GLY A 534 -8.63 -6.89 -29.39
N SER A 535 -9.33 -5.80 -29.73
CA SER A 535 -8.78 -4.79 -30.67
C SER A 535 -7.76 -3.83 -30.04
N ARG A 536 -6.91 -3.22 -30.89
CA ARG A 536 -5.94 -2.19 -30.48
C ARG A 536 -6.64 -0.90 -30.06
N GLU A 537 -7.74 -0.55 -30.71
CA GLU A 537 -8.57 0.61 -30.41
C GLU A 537 -9.18 0.50 -29.01
N ARG A 538 -9.70 -0.69 -28.66
CA ARG A 538 -10.19 -0.95 -27.30
C ARG A 538 -9.08 -0.83 -26.27
N ARG A 539 -7.89 -1.38 -26.55
CA ARG A 539 -6.72 -1.22 -25.67
C ARG A 539 -6.35 0.25 -25.47
N ALA A 540 -6.33 1.05 -26.54
CA ALA A 540 -6.04 2.47 -26.50
C ALA A 540 -7.05 3.28 -25.65
N LEU A 541 -8.32 2.87 -25.61
CA LEU A 541 -9.31 3.47 -24.69
C LEU A 541 -8.91 3.25 -23.23
N TYR A 542 -8.51 2.04 -22.86
CA TYR A 542 -8.06 1.73 -21.50
C TYR A 542 -6.73 2.42 -21.16
N GLU A 543 -5.77 2.48 -22.09
CA GLU A 543 -4.53 3.24 -21.93
C GLU A 543 -4.81 4.73 -21.66
N GLY A 544 -5.79 5.31 -22.38
CA GLY A 544 -6.26 6.66 -22.14
C GLY A 544 -6.95 6.85 -20.79
N LEU A 545 -7.69 5.85 -20.31
CA LEU A 545 -8.39 5.90 -19.03
C LEU A 545 -7.41 5.89 -17.84
N VAL A 546 -6.36 5.07 -17.89
CA VAL A 546 -5.35 5.00 -16.82
C VAL A 546 -4.32 6.12 -16.91
N GLY A 547 -4.15 6.71 -18.09
CA GLY A 547 -3.10 7.65 -18.42
C GLY A 547 -3.30 9.07 -17.90
N PRO A 548 -2.59 10.07 -18.46
CA PRO A 548 -2.67 11.44 -17.97
C PRO A 548 -4.08 11.98 -18.14
N ARG A 549 -4.43 12.96 -17.30
CA ARG A 549 -5.74 13.59 -17.40
C ARG A 549 -5.89 14.25 -18.76
N ARG A 550 -7.00 13.98 -19.45
CA ARG A 550 -7.33 14.74 -20.66
C ARG A 550 -7.81 16.14 -20.24
N PRO A 551 -7.33 17.22 -20.89
CA PRO A 551 -7.95 18.53 -20.73
C PRO A 551 -9.44 18.38 -21.04
N GLY A 552 -10.31 18.91 -20.18
CA GLY A 552 -11.73 18.96 -20.50
C GLY A 552 -11.96 19.73 -21.82
N PRO A 553 -13.04 19.45 -22.55
CA PRO A 553 -13.47 20.32 -23.63
C PRO A 553 -13.73 21.76 -23.16
#